data_AF-A0A2P1DV25-F1
#
_entry.id   AF-A0A2P1DV25-F1
#
_cell.length_a   1.000
_cell.length_b   1.000
_cell.length_c   1.000
_cell.angle_alpha   90.00
_cell.angle_beta   90.00
_cell.angle_gamma   90.00
#
_symmetry.space_group_name_H-M   'P 1'
#
loop_
_entity.id
_entity.type
_entity.pdbx_description
1 polymer ?
#
loop_
_entity_poly.entity_id
_entity_poly.type
_entity_poly.pdbx_seq_one_letter_code
_entity_poly.pdbx_strand_id
1 'polypeptide(L)' 'MHAAISRTAQEKIKAALAGKPNVVVYSYPGQRHAFSRNNGAHYDAAAAALANGRTRDFLNRALR' A
#
# COMPACT_ATOMS: atom_id res chain seq x y z
N MET A 1 -2.94 -11.17 16.95
CA MET A 1 -3.05 -11.21 15.47
C MET A 1 -1.77 -10.61 14.89
N HIS A 2 -0.95 -11.38 14.18
CA HIS A 2 0.33 -10.88 13.64
C HIS A 2 0.09 -10.14 12.32
N ALA A 3 0.64 -8.92 12.21
CA ALA A 3 0.71 -8.22 10.93
C ALA A 3 1.59 -9.00 9.96
N ALA A 4 1.21 -9.08 8.69
CA ALA A 4 2.00 -9.77 7.66
C ALA A 4 3.41 -9.15 7.49
N ILE A 5 3.58 -7.87 7.85
CA ILE A 5 4.87 -7.18 7.94
C ILE A 5 4.96 -6.54 9.33
N SER A 6 6.00 -6.88 10.11
CA SER A 6 6.22 -6.34 11.45
C SER A 6 6.43 -4.82 11.41
N ARG A 7 6.16 -4.12 12.52
CA ARG A 7 6.35 -2.65 12.59
C ARG A 7 7.79 -2.26 12.29
N THR A 8 8.75 -2.97 12.88
CA THR A 8 10.19 -2.79 12.63
C THR A 8 10.54 -2.98 11.15
N ALA A 9 9.93 -3.93 10.45
CA ALA A 9 10.14 -4.11 9.01
C ALA A 9 9.53 -2.96 8.20
N GLN A 10 8.33 -2.48 8.57
CA GLN A 10 7.72 -1.31 7.92
C GLN A 10 8.58 -0.05 8.08
N GLU A 11 9.15 0.18 9.27
CA GLU A 11 10.06 1.29 9.55
C GLU A 11 11.33 1.20 8.69
N LYS A 12 11.96 0.02 8.61
CA LYS A 12 13.13 -0.21 7.75
C LYS A 12 12.83 0.08 6.27
N ILE A 13 11.67 -0.35 5.76
CA ILE A 13 11.24 -0.06 4.38
C ILE A 13 11.10 1.46 4.17
N LYS A 14 10.40 2.15 5.08
CA LYS A 14 10.21 3.60 4.98
C LYS A 14 11.53 4.36 5.04
N ALA A 15 12.42 3.99 5.96
CA ALA A 15 13.74 4.59 6.09
C ALA A 15 14.60 4.36 4.84
N ALA A 16 14.62 3.14 4.30
CA ALA A 16 15.39 2.83 3.09
C ALA A 16 14.89 3.56 1.83
N LEU A 17 13.60 3.94 1.80
CA LEU A 17 12.98 4.65 0.67
C LEU A 17 12.87 6.16 0.91
N ALA A 18 13.23 6.65 2.10
CA ALA A 18 13.18 8.06 2.44
C ALA A 18 14.10 8.87 1.50
N GLY A 19 13.60 10.03 1.06
CA GLY A 19 14.35 10.94 0.19
C GLY A 19 14.49 10.51 -1.28
N LYS A 20 13.98 9.33 -1.67
CA LYS A 20 13.98 8.91 -3.08
C LYS A 20 12.84 9.61 -3.83
N PRO A 21 13.13 10.53 -4.77
CA PRO A 21 12.08 11.37 -5.40
C PRO A 21 11.13 10.56 -6.29
N ASN A 22 11.54 9.37 -6.72
CA ASN A 22 10.77 8.49 -7.59
C ASN A 22 9.99 7.40 -6.84
N VAL A 23 9.92 7.45 -5.51
CA VAL A 23 9.24 6.43 -4.70
C VAL A 23 8.26 7.07 -3.73
N VAL A 24 7.06 6.48 -3.62
CA VAL A 24 6.06 6.83 -2.61
C VAL A 24 5.61 5.57 -1.89
N VAL A 25 5.59 5.60 -0.56
CA VAL A 25 5.17 4.47 0.27
C VAL A 25 3.89 4.84 1.04
N TYR A 26 2.81 4.09 0.80
CA TYR A 26 1.57 4.21 1.56
C TYR A 26 1.38 3.05 2.52
N SER A 27 0.97 3.34 3.76
CA SER A 27 0.52 2.32 4.73
C SER A 27 -1.00 2.36 4.84
N TYR A 28 -1.62 1.20 5.01
CA TYR A 28 -3.07 1.05 5.19
C TYR A 28 -3.33 0.43 6.57
N PRO A 29 -3.58 1.25 7.62
CA PRO A 29 -3.75 0.76 8.99
C PRO A 29 -4.90 -0.25 9.09
N GLY A 30 -4.71 -1.30 9.90
CA GLY A 30 -5.70 -2.36 10.10
C GLY A 30 -5.79 -3.38 8.96
N GLN A 31 -5.17 -3.12 7.81
CA GLN A 31 -5.27 -3.99 6.64
C GLN A 31 -4.26 -5.12 6.65
N ARG A 32 -4.66 -6.25 6.07
CA ARG A 32 -3.84 -7.48 5.95
C ARG A 32 -3.36 -7.68 4.53
N HIS A 33 -2.51 -8.70 4.35
CA HIS A 33 -2.12 -9.16 3.03
C HIS A 33 -3.37 -9.46 2.18
N ALA A 34 -3.31 -9.08 0.89
CA ALA A 34 -4.39 -9.23 -0.07
C ALA A 34 -5.69 -8.44 0.24
N PHE A 35 -5.62 -7.31 0.95
CA PHE A 35 -6.80 -6.45 1.20
C PHE A 35 -7.47 -5.92 -0.09
N SER A 36 -6.73 -5.84 -1.20
CA SER A 36 -7.23 -5.37 -2.50
C SER A 36 -7.76 -6.48 -3.41
N ARG A 37 -7.66 -7.76 -3.00
CA ARG A 37 -8.16 -8.88 -3.81
C ARG A 37 -9.68 -8.99 -3.62
N ASN A 38 -10.44 -8.60 -4.63
CA ASN A 38 -11.90 -8.73 -4.65
C ASN A 38 -12.33 -10.16 -4.25
N ASN A 39 -13.36 -10.26 -3.42
CA ASN A 39 -13.88 -11.53 -2.87
C ASN A 39 -12.86 -12.34 -2.04
N GLY A 40 -11.73 -11.75 -1.66
CA GLY A 40 -10.75 -12.39 -0.78
C GLY A 40 -11.14 -12.34 0.70
N ALA A 41 -10.62 -13.28 1.50
CA ALA A 41 -10.87 -13.37 2.95
C ALA A 41 -10.48 -12.13 3.78
N HIS A 42 -9.69 -11.20 3.21
CA HIS A 42 -9.26 -9.97 3.87
C HIS A 42 -9.65 -8.73 3.05
N TYR A 43 -10.56 -8.88 2.09
CA TYR A 43 -11.00 -7.78 1.24
C TYR A 43 -11.56 -6.64 2.09
N ASP A 44 -11.03 -5.44 1.86
CA ASP A 44 -11.53 -4.20 2.45
C ASP A 44 -11.80 -3.22 1.30
N ALA A 45 -13.08 -2.96 1.05
CA ALA A 45 -13.51 -2.18 -0.11
C ALA A 45 -12.96 -0.74 -0.08
N ALA A 46 -12.91 -0.12 1.09
CA ALA A 46 -12.46 1.26 1.23
C ALA A 46 -10.95 1.39 1.00
N ALA A 47 -10.15 0.52 1.63
CA ALA A 47 -8.71 0.48 1.46
C ALA A 47 -8.34 0.08 0.02
N ALA A 48 -9.05 -0.88 -0.57
CA ALA A 48 -8.87 -1.29 -1.96
C ALA A 48 -9.14 -0.12 -2.93
N ALA A 49 -10.27 0.59 -2.77
CA ALA A 49 -10.61 1.74 -3.60
C ALA A 49 -9.55 2.85 -3.49
N LEU A 50 -9.09 3.16 -2.27
CA LEU A 50 -8.04 4.16 -2.06
C LEU A 50 -6.70 3.77 -2.71
N ALA A 51 -6.27 2.52 -2.52
CA ALA A 51 -5.03 2.01 -3.12
C ALA A 51 -5.09 2.03 -4.66
N ASN A 52 -6.19 1.52 -5.23
CA ASN A 52 -6.40 1.48 -6.67
C ASN A 52 -6.50 2.89 -7.28
N GLY A 53 -7.14 3.83 -6.58
CA GLY A 53 -7.19 5.24 -6.98
C GLY A 53 -5.80 5.86 -7.10
N ARG A 54 -4.96 5.68 -6.07
CA ARG A 54 -3.56 6.16 -6.08
C ARG A 54 -2.76 5.54 -7.22
N THR A 55 -2.95 4.24 -7.50
CA THR A 55 -2.30 3.56 -8.63
C THR A 55 -2.73 4.15 -9.96
N ARG A 56 -4.04 4.36 -10.17
CA ARG A 56 -4.56 4.99 -11.39
C ARG A 56 -3.97 6.39 -11.59
N ASP A 57 -3.94 7.20 -10.53
CA ASP A 57 -3.41 8.56 -10.61
C ASP A 57 -1.91 8.57 -10.90
N PHE A 58 -1.14 7.63 -10.33
CA PHE A 58 0.27 7.44 -10.64
C PHE A 58 0.46 7.09 -12.13
N LEU A 59 -0.26 6.09 -12.63
CA LEU A 59 -0.15 5.64 -14.02
C LEU A 59 -0.56 6.75 -15.00
N ASN A 60 -1.62 7.50 -14.70
CA ASN A 60 -2.04 8.63 -15.52
C ASN A 60 -0.96 9.72 -15.61
N ARG A 61 -0.20 9.99 -14.54
CA ARG A 61 0.92 10.95 -14.57
C ARG A 61 2.17 10.40 -15.25
N ALA A 62 2.36 9.09 -15.25
CA ALA A 62 3.59 8.46 -15.73
C ALA A 62 3.52 7.99 -17.18
N LEU A 63 2.32 7.78 -17.72
CA LEU A 63 2.08 7.19 -19.05
C LEU A 63 1.32 8.10 -20.02
N ARG A 64 0.95 9.32 -19.59
CA ARG A 64 0.36 10.35 -20.44
C ARG A 64 1.32 11.51 -20.55
#